data_AF-A0A969U176-F1
#
_entry.id   AF-A0A969U176-F1
#
_cell.length_a   1.000
_cell.length_b   1.000
_cell.length_c   1.000
_cell.angle_alpha   90.00
_cell.angle_beta   90.00
_cell.angle_gamma   90.00
#
_symmetry.space_group_name_H-M   'P 1'
#
loop_
_entity.id
_entity.type
_entity.pdbx_description
1 polymer ?
#
loop_
_entity_poly.entity_id
_entity_poly.type
_entity_poly.pdbx_seq_one_letter_code
_entity_poly.pdbx_strand_id
1 'polypeptide(L)'
;MTGKQEREIEIFVEDDLAVAIIEKIASDLKIKKYVDIKKFGAASNCFTTIAGLLISGENCQNKLFFLDGDVHNTDEEKQKQIKKKLTGNGQQIEDLQNQAFQQITQFNLPEKLSLKSIYISCLFK
;
A
#
# COMPACT_ATOMS: atom_id res chain seq x y z
N MET A 1 -11.50 32.80 4.10
CA MET A 1 -11.82 31.36 4.19
C MET A 1 -10.59 30.59 3.75
N THR A 2 -9.82 30.02 4.67
CA THR A 2 -8.63 29.23 4.30
C THR A 2 -9.10 27.83 3.92
N GLY A 3 -9.33 27.61 2.63
CA GLY A 3 -9.64 26.29 2.07
C GLY A 3 -8.41 25.39 2.13
N LYS A 4 -8.11 24.81 3.30
CA LYS A 4 -7.28 23.62 3.35
C LYS A 4 -8.16 22.48 2.85
N GLN A 5 -7.93 22.10 1.60
CA GLN A 5 -8.48 20.87 1.08
C GLN A 5 -7.76 19.72 1.79
N GLU A 6 -8.40 19.13 2.78
CA GLU A 6 -7.87 17.94 3.45
C GLU A 6 -7.83 16.82 2.41
N ARG A 7 -6.62 16.34 2.10
CA ARG A 7 -6.47 15.13 1.30
C ARG A 7 -6.88 14.00 2.23
N GLU A 8 -8.08 13.47 2.01
CA GLU A 8 -8.72 12.52 2.90
C GLU A 8 -8.13 11.12 2.82
N ILE A 9 -7.47 10.77 1.70
CA ILE A 9 -6.96 9.43 1.42
C ILE A 9 -5.44 9.48 1.21
N GLU A 10 -4.70 8.76 2.03
CA GLU A 10 -3.25 8.60 1.85
C GLU A 10 -2.95 7.24 1.22
N ILE A 11 -2.18 7.22 0.12
CA ILE A 11 -1.79 6.01 -0.58
C ILE A 11 -0.27 5.90 -0.56
N PHE A 12 0.23 4.82 0.02
CA PHE A 12 1.64 4.49 0.12
C PHE A 12 1.99 3.50 -0.99
N VAL A 13 3.01 3.79 -1.80
CA VAL A 13 3.40 2.99 -2.98
C VAL A 13 4.91 2.72 -3.04
N GLU A 14 5.34 1.74 -3.84
CA GLU A 14 6.75 1.36 -3.96
C GLU A 14 7.59 2.44 -4.68
N ASP A 15 7.28 2.67 -5.95
CA ASP A 15 8.11 3.47 -6.85
C ASP A 15 7.27 4.43 -7.73
N ASP A 16 7.94 5.13 -8.64
CA ASP A 16 7.31 6.11 -9.53
C ASP A 16 6.36 5.48 -10.55
N LEU A 17 6.52 4.20 -10.88
CA LEU A 17 5.57 3.52 -11.76
C LEU A 17 4.24 3.31 -11.03
N ALA A 18 4.29 2.85 -9.78
CA ALA A 18 3.10 2.71 -8.96
C ALA A 18 2.40 4.06 -8.74
N VAL A 19 3.16 5.15 -8.52
CA VAL A 19 2.60 6.51 -8.48
C VAL A 19 1.82 6.82 -9.75
N ALA A 20 2.42 6.63 -10.93
CA ALA A 20 1.78 6.96 -12.20
C ALA A 20 0.46 6.17 -12.43
N ILE A 21 0.43 4.90 -12.04
CA ILE A 21 -0.76 4.05 -12.14
C ILE A 21 -1.86 4.55 -11.20
N ILE A 22 -1.54 4.79 -9.93
CA ILE A 22 -2.51 5.28 -8.94
C ILE A 22 -3.02 6.67 -9.33
N GLU A 23 -2.16 7.56 -9.82
CA GLU A 23 -2.59 8.87 -10.32
C GLU A 23 -3.56 8.77 -11.49
N LYS A 24 -3.31 7.84 -12.42
CA LYS A 24 -4.20 7.61 -13.57
C LYS A 24 -5.57 7.11 -13.10
N ILE A 25 -5.60 6.11 -12.22
CA ILE A 25 -6.85 5.59 -11.63
C ILE A 25 -7.59 6.69 -10.87
N ALA A 26 -6.90 7.45 -10.02
CA ALA A 26 -7.50 8.54 -9.25
C ALA A 26 -8.04 9.67 -10.15
N SER A 27 -7.40 9.92 -11.29
CA SER A 27 -7.87 10.87 -12.29
C SER A 27 -9.14 10.38 -12.98
N ASP A 28 -9.16 9.11 -13.40
CA ASP A 28 -10.30 8.50 -14.07
C ASP A 28 -11.53 8.41 -13.15
N LEU A 29 -11.30 8.17 -11.85
CA LEU A 29 -12.32 8.21 -10.80
C LEU A 29 -12.71 9.63 -10.33
N LYS A 30 -12.05 10.68 -10.85
CA LYS A 30 -12.25 12.10 -10.46
C LYS A 30 -12.00 12.38 -8.97
N ILE A 31 -11.16 11.58 -8.32
CA ILE A 31 -10.81 11.72 -6.90
C ILE A 31 -9.39 12.23 -6.65
N LYS A 32 -8.59 12.49 -7.69
CA LYS A 32 -7.18 12.90 -7.56
C LYS A 32 -6.94 14.03 -6.55
N LYS A 33 -7.87 14.97 -6.41
CA LYS A 33 -7.77 16.10 -5.46
C LYS A 33 -7.92 15.71 -3.97
N TYR A 34 -8.37 14.49 -3.67
CA TYR A 34 -8.55 13.95 -2.32
C TYR A 34 -7.47 12.93 -1.95
N VAL A 35 -6.58 12.60 -2.88
CA VAL A 35 -5.56 11.56 -2.71
C VAL A 35 -4.20 12.21 -2.48
N ASP A 36 -3.48 11.72 -1.47
CA ASP A 36 -2.07 12.02 -1.20
C ASP A 36 -1.23 10.77 -1.41
N ILE A 37 -0.33 10.77 -2.40
CA ILE A 37 0.49 9.60 -2.73
C ILE A 37 1.90 9.76 -2.14
N LYS A 38 2.35 8.77 -1.37
CA LYS A 38 3.65 8.73 -0.68
C LYS A 38 4.43 7.50 -1.10
N LYS A 39 5.74 7.64 -1.33
CA LYS A 39 6.61 6.51 -1.69
C LYS A 39 7.28 5.93 -0.46
N PHE A 40 7.31 4.60 -0.33
CA PHE A 40 8.12 3.90 0.67
C PHE A 40 9.35 3.21 0.09
N GLY A 41 9.50 3.17 -1.25
CA GLY A 41 10.62 2.50 -1.91
C GLY A 41 10.41 0.99 -1.95
N ALA A 42 11.39 0.22 -1.47
CA ALA A 42 11.30 -1.24 -1.51
C ALA A 42 10.08 -1.80 -0.76
N ALA A 43 9.44 -2.85 -1.31
CA ALA A 43 8.35 -3.60 -0.67
C ALA A 43 8.56 -3.90 0.83
N SER A 44 9.80 -4.17 1.26
CA SER A 44 10.11 -4.41 2.69
C SER A 44 9.79 -3.23 3.60
N ASN A 45 9.89 -2.00 3.08
CA ASN A 45 9.60 -0.78 3.82
C ASN A 45 8.10 -0.57 4.03
N CYS A 46 7.24 -1.15 3.19
CA CYS A 46 5.80 -1.15 3.38
C CYS A 46 5.43 -1.69 4.76
N PHE A 47 5.92 -2.90 5.07
CA PHE A 47 5.68 -3.56 6.36
C PHE A 47 6.26 -2.79 7.56
N THR A 48 7.41 -2.14 7.38
CA THR A 48 7.99 -1.30 8.43
C THR A 48 7.18 -0.02 8.65
N THR A 49 6.68 0.60 7.58
CA THR A 49 5.92 1.85 7.65
C THR A 49 4.59 1.63 8.37
N ILE A 50 3.82 0.63 7.93
CA ILE A 50 2.53 0.34 8.55
C ILE A 50 2.68 -0.11 10.02
N ALA A 51 3.70 -0.92 10.33
CA ALA A 51 3.97 -1.32 11.71
C ALA A 51 4.28 -0.11 12.60
N GLY A 52 5.10 0.83 12.11
CA GLY A 52 5.43 2.05 12.83
C GLY A 52 4.20 2.92 13.11
N LEU A 53 3.33 3.11 12.11
CA LEU A 53 2.10 3.89 12.28
C LEU A 53 1.15 3.25 13.30
N LEU A 54 0.93 1.93 13.18
CA LEU A 54 0.03 1.19 14.07
C LEU A 54 0.52 1.17 15.51
N ILE A 55 1.82 0.95 15.74
CA ILE A 55 2.43 1.03 17.07
C ILE A 55 2.31 2.44 17.64
N SER A 56 2.39 3.47 16.81
CA SER A 56 2.25 4.88 17.24
C SER A 56 0.79 5.27 17.53
N GLY A 57 -0.17 4.36 17.36
CA GLY A 57 -1.59 4.64 17.58
C GLY A 57 -2.23 5.50 16.48
N GLU A 58 -1.59 5.61 15.31
CA GLU A 58 -2.16 6.38 14.20
C GLU A 58 -3.38 5.70 13.59
N ASN A 59 -4.42 6.50 13.33
CA ASN A 59 -5.56 6.01 12.57
C ASN A 59 -5.15 5.76 11.10
N CYS A 60 -5.21 4.50 10.70
CA CYS A 60 -4.86 4.08 9.34
C CYS A 60 -6.08 3.70 8.48
N GLN A 61 -7.31 4.04 8.92
CA GLN A 61 -8.55 3.77 8.17
C GLN A 61 -8.55 4.38 6.76
N ASN A 62 -7.97 5.58 6.60
CA ASN A 62 -7.88 6.25 5.31
C ASN A 62 -6.50 6.10 4.66
N LYS A 63 -5.69 5.15 5.13
CA LYS A 63 -4.35 4.88 4.62
C LYS A 63 -4.35 3.55 3.87
N LEU A 64 -3.95 3.58 2.61
CA LEU A 64 -3.81 2.40 1.77
C LEU A 64 -2.33 2.13 1.52
N PHE A 65 -1.89 0.91 1.76
CA PHE A 65 -0.53 0.48 1.47
C PHE A 65 -0.54 -0.42 0.25
N PHE A 66 0.09 0.02 -0.83
CA PHE A 66 -0.02 -0.62 -2.12
C PHE A 66 1.30 -1.27 -2.52
N LEU A 67 1.28 -2.59 -2.71
CA LEU A 67 2.41 -3.41 -3.17
C LEU A 67 2.23 -3.81 -4.63
N ASP A 68 3.35 -3.95 -5.33
CA ASP A 68 3.35 -4.41 -6.72
C ASP A 68 2.97 -5.89 -6.82
N GLY A 69 3.22 -6.69 -5.78
CA GLY A 69 2.82 -8.10 -5.75
C GLY A 69 3.69 -9.01 -6.64
N ASP A 70 4.84 -8.51 -7.11
CA ASP A 70 5.91 -9.30 -7.69
C ASP A 70 6.75 -10.03 -6.62
N VAL A 71 6.79 -9.47 -5.41
CA VAL A 71 7.39 -10.03 -4.19
C VAL A 71 6.32 -10.11 -3.10
N HIS A 72 6.37 -11.15 -2.25
CA HIS A 72 5.37 -11.38 -1.18
C HIS A 72 3.95 -11.59 -1.73
N ASN A 73 3.84 -12.37 -2.81
CA ASN A 73 2.62 -12.50 -3.60
C ASN A 73 1.57 -13.43 -2.96
N THR A 74 1.91 -14.17 -1.91
CA THR A 74 0.94 -14.99 -1.16
C THR A 74 0.56 -14.36 0.18
N ASP A 75 -0.65 -14.66 0.64
CA ASP A 75 -1.14 -14.22 1.93
C ASP A 75 -0.25 -14.72 3.08
N GLU A 76 0.30 -15.93 2.98
CA GLU A 76 1.21 -16.47 3.98
C GLU A 76 2.52 -15.69 4.06
N GLU A 77 3.10 -15.31 2.91
CA GLU A 77 4.32 -14.50 2.85
C GLU A 77 4.09 -13.11 3.42
N LYS A 78 2.96 -12.49 3.05
CA LYS A 78 2.53 -11.20 3.57
C LYS A 78 2.34 -11.25 5.09
N GLN A 79 1.62 -12.24 5.61
CA GLN A 79 1.44 -12.45 7.05
C GLN A 79 2.77 -12.66 7.77
N LYS A 80 3.68 -13.45 7.18
CA LYS A 80 5.02 -13.68 7.73
C LYS A 80 5.81 -12.38 7.86
N GLN A 81 5.76 -11.52 6.85
CA GLN A 81 6.45 -10.23 6.88
C GLN A 81 5.85 -9.28 7.92
N ILE A 82 4.52 -9.24 8.05
CA ILE A 82 3.82 -8.48 9.09
C ILE A 82 4.26 -8.95 10.48
N LYS A 83 4.19 -10.27 10.76
CA LYS A 83 4.59 -10.85 12.05
C LYS A 83 6.05 -10.59 12.41
N LYS A 84 6.92 -10.47 11.41
CA LYS A 84 8.34 -10.12 11.60
C LYS A 84 8.54 -8.67 12.07
N LYS A 85 7.60 -7.77 11.75
CA LYS A 85 7.67 -6.34 12.12
C LYS A 85 6.83 -6.03 13.37
N LEU A 86 5.66 -6.64 13.49
CA LEU A 86 4.78 -6.57 14.64
C LEU A 86 4.98 -7.80 15.52
N THR A 87 6.09 -7.83 16.25
CA THR A 87 6.47 -8.94 17.13
C THR A 87 5.79 -8.83 18.49
N GLY A 88 5.42 -9.95 19.08
CA GLY A 88 4.84 -10.01 20.41
C GLY A 88 3.75 -11.08 20.47
N ASN A 89 3.21 -11.28 21.68
CA ASN A 89 2.16 -12.26 21.94
C ASN A 89 0.96 -11.55 22.57
N GLY A 90 -0.24 -12.04 22.29
CA GLY A 90 -1.50 -11.56 22.89
C GLY A 90 -2.39 -10.80 21.91
N GLN A 91 -3.65 -10.65 22.32
CA GLN A 91 -4.73 -10.16 21.45
C GLN A 91 -4.42 -8.82 20.79
N GLN A 92 -3.83 -7.88 21.54
CA GLN A 92 -3.50 -6.55 20.99
C GLN A 92 -2.57 -6.63 19.78
N ILE A 93 -1.55 -7.48 19.83
CA ILE A 93 -0.61 -7.64 18.71
C ILE A 93 -1.30 -8.34 17.54
N GLU A 94 -2.15 -9.34 17.80
CA GLU A 94 -2.94 -10.01 16.77
C GLU A 94 -3.88 -9.04 16.05
N ASP A 95 -4.52 -8.12 16.79
CA ASP A 95 -5.40 -7.10 16.23
C ASP A 95 -4.62 -6.14 15.32
N LEU A 96 -3.42 -5.70 15.74
CA LEU A 96 -2.54 -4.87 14.91
C LEU A 96 -2.06 -5.62 13.65
N GLN A 97 -1.74 -6.91 13.77
CA GLN A 97 -1.35 -7.73 12.62
C GLN A 97 -2.49 -7.88 11.61
N ASN A 98 -3.71 -8.10 12.09
CA ASN A 98 -4.92 -8.18 11.26
C ASN A 98 -5.22 -6.84 10.58
N GLN A 99 -5.12 -5.74 11.32
CA GLN A 99 -5.30 -4.40 10.77
C GLN A 99 -4.26 -4.09 9.67
N ALA A 100 -2.99 -4.44 9.92
CA ALA A 100 -1.93 -4.29 8.93
C ALA A 100 -2.22 -5.11 7.66
N PHE A 101 -2.68 -6.35 7.83
CA PHE A 101 -3.01 -7.23 6.72
C PHE A 101 -4.14 -6.68 5.85
N GLN A 102 -5.17 -6.08 6.46
CA GLN A 102 -6.31 -5.50 5.73
C GLN A 102 -5.97 -4.22 4.96
N GLN A 103 -5.04 -3.42 5.46
CA GLN A 103 -4.67 -2.14 4.84
C GLN A 103 -3.64 -2.29 3.72
N ILE A 104 -2.85 -3.36 3.74
CA ILE A 104 -1.95 -3.70 2.65
C ILE A 104 -2.77 -4.34 1.53
N THR A 105 -2.78 -3.70 0.37
CA THR A 105 -3.37 -4.19 -0.88
C THR A 105 -2.26 -4.43 -1.89
N GLN A 106 -2.43 -5.41 -2.77
CA GLN A 106 -1.46 -5.74 -3.82
C GLN A 106 -2.16 -6.00 -5.15
N PHE A 107 -1.45 -5.85 -6.26
CA PHE A 107 -1.98 -6.31 -7.54
C PHE A 107 -2.07 -7.85 -7.57
N ASN A 108 -3.18 -8.35 -8.11
CA ASN A 108 -3.30 -9.77 -8.43
C ASN A 108 -2.72 -10.03 -9.82
N LEU A 109 -1.40 -10.17 -9.89
CA LEU A 109 -0.68 -10.41 -11.15
C LEU A 109 -0.79 -11.89 -11.56
N PRO A 110 -0.97 -12.19 -12.86
CA PRO A 110 -0.83 -13.56 -13.33
C PRO A 110 0.60 -14.06 -13.10
N GLU A 111 0.75 -15.37 -12.89
CA GLU A 111 2.05 -15.98 -12.60
C GLU A 111 3.14 -15.54 -13.61
N LYS A 112 4.30 -15.10 -13.08
CA LYS A 112 5.50 -14.67 -13.83
C LYS A 112 5.41 -13.33 -14.58
N LEU A 113 4.39 -12.51 -14.35
CA LEU A 113 4.35 -11.14 -14.88
C LEU A 113 4.76 -10.12 -13.82
N SER A 114 5.56 -9.14 -14.23
CA SER A 114 5.83 -7.94 -13.42
C SER A 114 4.87 -6.81 -13.81
N LEU A 115 4.56 -5.92 -12.88
CA LEU A 115 3.79 -4.71 -13.19
C LEU A 115 4.38 -3.86 -14.30
N LYS A 116 5.72 -3.76 -14.31
CA LYS A 116 6.48 -3.05 -15.33
C LYS A 116 6.16 -3.60 -16.72
N SER A 117 6.13 -4.92 -16.86
CA SER A 117 5.81 -5.59 -18.14
C SER A 117 4.37 -5.33 -18.60
N ILE A 118 3.39 -5.37 -17.68
CA ILE A 118 1.98 -5.13 -18.02
C ILE A 118 1.76 -3.66 -18.41
N TYR A 119 2.31 -2.73 -17.64
CA TYR A 119 2.12 -1.30 -17.89
C TYR A 119 2.68 -0.87 -19.25
N ILE A 120 3.89 -1.36 -19.60
CA ILE A 120 4.48 -1.12 -20.93
C ILE A 120 3.57 -1.66 -22.04
N SER A 121 3.04 -2.88 -21.91
CA SER A 121 2.13 -3.47 -22.90
C SER A 121 0.87 -2.62 -23.12
N CYS A 122 0.35 -1.96 -22.08
CA CYS A 122 -0.79 -1.07 -22.18
C CYS A 122 -0.48 0.28 -22.85
N LEU A 123 0.75 0.78 -22.76
CA LEU A 123 1.15 2.06 -23.38
C LEU A 123 1.37 1.98 -24.89
N PHE A 124 1.62 0.78 -25.44
CA PHE A 124 1.90 0.55 -26.85
C PHE A 124 0.73 -0.08 -27.63
N LYS A 125 -0.50 0.05 -27.12
CA LYS A 125 -1.75 -0.25 -27.85
C LYS A 125 -2.44 1.06 -28.24
#